data_AF-M1B067-F1
#
_entry.id   AF-M1B067-F1
#
_cell.length_a   1.000
_cell.length_b   1.000
_cell.length_c   1.000
_cell.angle_alpha   90.00
_cell.angle_beta   90.00
_cell.angle_gamma   90.00
#
_symmetry.space_group_name_H-M   'P 1'
#
loop_
_entity.id
_entity.type
_entity.pdbx_description
1 polymer ?
#
loop_
_entity_poly.entity_id
_entity_poly.type
_entity_poly.pdbx_seq_one_letter_code
_entity_poly.pdbx_strand_id
1 'polypeptide(L)'
;MIKPSRMTLLLGPPSSGKTTLLLALARKLDPTLKVTGNVTYNGHELHEFVPQKTAVYISQYDLHIGEMTVRETLEFSARCQGVGPRYG
;
A
#
# COMPACT_ATOMS: atom_id res chain seq x y z
N MET A 1 -17.06 -3.88 -0.32
CA MET A 1 -16.70 -2.61 0.35
C MET A 1 -15.91 -2.93 1.61
N ILE A 2 -14.68 -2.41 1.71
CA ILE A 2 -13.84 -2.52 2.92
C ILE A 2 -14.20 -1.32 3.82
N LYS A 3 -14.47 -1.57 5.10
CA LYS A 3 -14.89 -0.53 6.05
C LYS A 3 -13.72 -0.08 6.93
N PRO A 4 -13.61 1.21 7.26
CA PRO A 4 -12.67 1.69 8.28
C PRO A 4 -12.85 0.97 9.62
N SER A 5 -11.78 0.90 10.41
CA SER A 5 -11.75 0.28 11.74
C SER A 5 -12.17 -1.20 11.75
N ARG A 6 -11.98 -1.91 10.63
CA ARG A 6 -12.18 -3.35 10.54
C ARG A 6 -11.00 -4.03 9.87
N MET A 7 -10.63 -5.20 10.38
CA MET A 7 -9.75 -6.11 9.69
C MET A 7 -10.54 -6.86 8.62
N THR A 8 -10.01 -6.90 7.39
CA THR A 8 -10.56 -7.70 6.29
C THR A 8 -9.54 -8.78 5.93
N LEU A 9 -9.96 -10.04 5.99
CA LEU A 9 -9.12 -11.19 5.68
C LEU A 9 -9.41 -11.70 4.27
N LEU A 10 -8.38 -11.79 3.41
CA LEU A 10 -8.47 -12.33 2.05
C LEU A 10 -7.88 -13.75 2.02
N LEU A 11 -8.74 -14.76 1.84
CA LEU A 11 -8.33 -16.17 1.77
C LEU A 11 -8.52 -16.72 0.36
N GLY A 12 -7.65 -17.66 -0.03
CA GLY A 12 -7.70 -18.32 -1.32
C GLY A 12 -6.46 -19.21 -1.55
N PRO A 13 -6.54 -20.21 -2.44
CA PRO A 13 -5.44 -21.14 -2.71
C PRO A 13 -4.22 -20.41 -3.32
N PRO A 14 -3.03 -21.04 -3.39
CA PRO A 14 -1.91 -20.50 -4.17
C PRO A 14 -2.34 -20.13 -5.60
N SER A 15 -1.74 -19.09 -6.17
CA SER A 15 -2.06 -18.58 -7.52
C SER A 15 -3.47 -17.97 -7.72
N SER A 16 -4.29 -17.83 -6.68
CA SER A 16 -5.62 -17.17 -6.77
C SER A 16 -5.58 -15.65 -6.97
N GLY A 17 -4.39 -15.03 -7.11
CA GLY A 17 -4.27 -13.60 -7.34
C GLY A 17 -4.40 -12.70 -6.10
N LYS A 18 -4.33 -13.25 -4.88
CA LYS A 18 -4.39 -12.46 -3.62
C LYS A 18 -3.36 -11.33 -3.58
N THR A 19 -2.10 -11.66 -3.85
CA THR A 19 -1.00 -10.69 -3.88
C THR A 19 -1.22 -9.65 -4.97
N THR A 20 -1.66 -10.09 -6.15
CA THR A 20 -2.01 -9.21 -7.28
C THR A 20 -3.10 -8.21 -6.91
N LEU A 21 -4.14 -8.67 -6.20
CA LEU A 21 -5.21 -7.79 -5.71
C LEU A 21 -4.70 -6.77 -4.70
N LEU A 22 -3.89 -7.18 -3.72
CA LEU A 22 -3.32 -6.27 -2.73
C LEU A 22 -2.38 -5.23 -3.37
N LEU A 23 -1.57 -5.63 -4.36
CA LEU A 23 -0.73 -4.72 -5.15
C LEU A 23 -1.56 -3.74 -5.99
N ALA A 24 -2.66 -4.20 -6.60
CA ALA A 24 -3.58 -3.35 -7.34
C ALA A 24 -4.21 -2.28 -6.43
N LEU A 25 -4.66 -2.66 -5.23
CA LEU A 25 -5.22 -1.74 -4.25
C LEU A 25 -4.18 -0.71 -3.78
N ALA A 26 -2.93 -1.13 -3.52
CA ALA A 26 -1.85 -0.22 -3.12
C ALA A 26 -1.23 0.58 -4.29
N ARG A 27 -1.78 0.47 -5.50
CA ARG A 27 -1.26 1.13 -6.72
C ARG A 27 0.23 0.80 -6.99
N LYS A 28 0.61 -0.45 -6.73
CA LYS A 28 1.94 -1.04 -6.97
C LYS A 28 1.93 -2.20 -7.98
N LEU A 29 0.81 -2.38 -8.69
CA LEU A 29 0.72 -3.38 -9.75
C LEU A 29 1.58 -2.97 -10.95
N ASP A 30 2.14 -3.95 -11.66
CA ASP A 30 2.88 -3.72 -12.90
C ASP A 30 2.03 -2.91 -13.90
N PRO A 31 2.52 -1.75 -14.37
CA PRO A 31 1.76 -0.86 -15.26
C PRO A 31 1.51 -1.46 -16.65
N THR A 32 2.21 -2.52 -17.04
CA THR A 32 2.01 -3.22 -18.32
C THR A 32 0.78 -4.14 -18.31
N LEU A 33 0.24 -4.45 -17.15
CA LEU A 33 -0.92 -5.32 -17.01
C LEU A 33 -2.22 -4.60 -17.40
N LYS A 34 -3.08 -5.30 -18.14
CA LYS A 34 -4.45 -4.82 -18.42
C LYS A 34 -5.31 -4.97 -17.17
N VAL A 35 -5.76 -3.83 -16.64
CA VAL A 35 -6.69 -3.78 -15.49
C VAL A 35 -8.07 -3.36 -15.98
N THR A 36 -9.12 -3.99 -15.44
CA THR A 36 -10.51 -3.63 -15.72
C THR A 36 -11.29 -3.52 -14.40
N GLY A 37 -12.39 -2.77 -14.42
CA GLY A 37 -13.15 -2.43 -13.22
C GLY A 37 -12.60 -1.21 -12.47
N ASN A 38 -13.37 -0.73 -11.50
CA ASN A 38 -13.08 0.50 -10.78
C ASN A 38 -12.81 0.22 -9.30
N VAL A 39 -11.88 0.99 -8.72
CA VAL A 39 -11.59 0.99 -7.28
C VAL A 39 -11.72 2.41 -6.77
N THR A 40 -12.52 2.59 -5.73
CA THR A 40 -12.71 3.88 -5.05
C THR A 40 -12.27 3.81 -3.60
N TYR A 41 -11.64 4.87 -3.12
CA TYR A 41 -11.28 5.07 -1.72
C TYR A 41 -12.12 6.21 -1.15
N ASN A 42 -13.01 5.90 -0.20
CA ASN A 42 -13.94 6.87 0.38
C ASN A 42 -14.75 7.66 -0.66
N GLY A 43 -15.12 7.02 -1.77
CA GLY A 43 -15.85 7.65 -2.88
C GLY A 43 -14.98 8.29 -3.96
N HIS A 44 -13.68 8.42 -3.75
CA HIS A 44 -12.74 8.98 -4.73
C HIS A 44 -12.09 7.89 -5.57
N GLU A 45 -12.03 8.10 -6.87
CA GLU A 45 -11.26 7.29 -7.80
C GLU A 45 -9.74 7.48 -7.60
N LEU A 46 -8.97 6.48 -8.03
CA LEU A 46 -7.51 6.45 -7.86
C LEU A 46 -6.76 7.61 -8.53
N HIS A 47 -7.39 8.34 -9.45
CA HIS A 47 -6.81 9.48 -10.15
C HIS A 47 -7.06 10.83 -9.42
N GLU A 48 -7.97 10.85 -8.45
CA GLU A 48 -8.33 12.05 -7.68
C GLU A 48 -7.38 12.33 -6.51
N PHE A 49 -6.52 11.37 -6.17
CA PHE A 49 -5.55 11.48 -5.08
C PHE A 49 -4.30 10.66 -5.37
N VAL A 50 -3.34 10.61 -4.43
CA VAL A 50 -2.11 9.80 -4.54
C VAL A 50 -2.28 8.55 -3.68
N PRO A 51 -2.67 7.38 -4.24
CA PRO A 51 -3.01 6.21 -3.43
C PRO A 51 -1.84 5.67 -2.62
N GLN A 52 -0.61 5.84 -3.09
CA GLN A 52 0.60 5.40 -2.38
C GLN A 52 0.83 6.15 -1.06
N LYS A 53 0.18 7.31 -0.86
CA LYS A 53 0.18 8.04 0.42
C LYS A 53 -0.93 7.60 1.39
N THR A 54 -1.90 6.83 0.90
CA THR A 54 -3.11 6.46 1.65
C THR A 54 -3.22 4.95 1.87
N ALA A 55 -2.65 4.14 0.97
CA ALA A 55 -2.65 2.69 1.00
C ALA A 55 -1.22 2.18 0.78
N VAL A 56 -0.77 1.27 1.64
CA VAL A 56 0.57 0.70 1.59
C VAL A 56 0.47 -0.81 1.56
N TYR A 57 1.16 -1.43 0.60
CA TYR A 57 1.38 -2.87 0.58
C TYR A 57 2.67 -3.21 1.33
N ILE A 58 2.53 -4.10 2.33
CA ILE A 58 3.64 -4.71 3.07
C ILE A 58 3.94 -6.06 2.43
N SER A 59 5.20 -6.26 2.03
CA SER A 59 5.64 -7.47 1.33
C SER A 59 5.67 -8.68 2.27
N GLN A 60 5.71 -9.87 1.69
CA GLN A 60 6.00 -11.11 2.42
C GLN A 60 7.45 -11.17 2.93
N TYR A 61 8.34 -10.41 2.29
CA TYR A 61 9.74 -10.31 2.66
C TYR A 61 10.01 -8.98 3.36
N ASP A 62 10.69 -9.05 4.50
CA ASP A 62 11.16 -7.87 5.21
C ASP A 62 12.46 -7.35 4.59
N LEU A 63 12.49 -6.05 4.30
CA LEU A 63 13.69 -5.35 3.82
C LEU A 63 14.21 -4.48 4.96
N HIS A 64 15.11 -5.03 5.77
CA HIS A 64 15.72 -4.35 6.91
C HIS A 64 17.25 -4.37 6.81
N ILE A 65 17.89 -3.30 7.31
CA ILE A 65 19.34 -3.21 7.45
C ILE A 65 19.67 -3.80 8.83
N GLY A 66 20.35 -4.95 8.86
CA GLY A 66 20.58 -5.73 10.08
C GLY A 66 21.52 -5.04 11.08
N GLU A 67 22.29 -4.07 10.63
CA GLU A 67 23.23 -3.28 11.42
C GLU A 67 22.56 -2.13 12.17
N MET A 68 21.30 -1.81 11.87
CA MET A 68 20.57 -0.72 12.51
C MET A 68 19.74 -1.21 13.70
N THR A 69 19.73 -0.43 14.78
CA THR A 69 18.77 -0.60 15.86
C THR A 69 17.36 -0.21 15.41
N VAL A 70 16.33 -0.69 16.12
CA VAL A 70 14.92 -0.36 15.86
C VAL A 70 14.68 1.16 15.83
N ARG A 71 15.31 1.91 16.75
CA ARG A 71 15.20 3.38 16.79
C ARG A 71 15.73 4.01 15.51
N GLU A 72 16.93 3.62 15.10
CA GLU A 72 17.57 4.14 13.90
C GLU A 72 16.75 3.80 12.65
N THR A 73 16.18 2.59 12.56
CA THR A 73 15.32 2.16 11.44
C THR A 73 14.07 3.04 11.34
N LEU A 74 13.44 3.35 12.47
CA LEU A 74 12.25 4.21 12.51
C LEU A 74 12.60 5.66 12.16
N GLU A 75 13.70 6.20 12.68
CA GLU A 75 14.16 7.55 12.37
C GLU A 75 14.54 7.70 10.89
N PHE A 76 15.22 6.71 10.31
CA PHE A 76 15.52 6.68 8.89
C PHE A 76 14.24 6.66 8.06
N SER A 77 13.30 5.77 8.40
CA SER A 77 12.01 5.68 7.71
C SER A 77 11.23 6.99 7.79
N ALA A 78 11.19 7.64 8.94
CA ALA A 78 10.52 8.93 9.13
C ALA A 78 11.14 10.04 8.27
N ARG A 79 12.46 10.07 8.11
CA ARG A 79 13.15 11.03 7.22
C ARG A 79 12.84 10.77 5.75
N CYS A 80 12.81 9.51 5.31
CA CYS A 80 12.51 9.14 3.93
C CYS A 80 11.02 9.30 3.57
N GLN A 81 10.13 9.17 4.55
CA GLN A 81 8.67 9.30 4.38
C GLN A 81 8.16 10.70 4.79
N GLY A 82 9.08 11.63 5.05
CA GLY A 82 8.78 12.96 5.59
C GLY A 82 7.76 13.76 4.77
N VAL A 83 6.84 14.38 5.51
CA VAL A 83 5.73 15.28 5.13
C VAL A 83 5.93 16.01 3.80
N GLY A 84 5.10 15.69 2.79
CA GLY A 84 4.82 16.63 1.70
C GLY A 84 4.25 17.94 2.26
N PRO A 85 4.29 19.05 1.49
CA PRO A 85 3.88 20.36 1.98
C PRO A 85 2.50 20.28 2.65
N ARG A 86 2.41 20.82 3.87
CA ARG A 86 1.13 21.00 4.55
C ARG A 86 0.34 22.01 3.74
N TYR A 87 -0.58 21.53 2.89
CA TYR A 87 -1.64 22.38 2.38
C TYR A 87 -2.58 22.66 3.55
N GLY A 88 -2.46 23.86 4.11
CA GLY A 88 -3.52 24.52 4.86
C GLY A 88 -4.46 25.23 3.90
#